data_AF-A0A939RT14-F1
#
_entry.id   AF-A0A939RT14-F1
#
_cell.length_a   1.000
_cell.length_b   1.000
_cell.length_c   1.000
_cell.angle_alpha   90.00
_cell.angle_beta   90.00
_cell.angle_gamma   90.00
#
_symmetry.space_group_name_H-M   'P 1'
#
loop_
_entity.id
_entity.type
_entity.pdbx_description
1 polymer ?
#
loop_
_entity_poly.entity_id
_entity_poly.type
_entity_poly.pdbx_seq_one_letter_code
_entity_poly.pdbx_strand_id
1 'polypeptide(L)'
;MTVDARAALDRLLASLEAHYHAVSTRRTDDDPAVDDAYDVLADAFEAYDDALVRGFSETLPFYLADEDADEDDDTDDIDEDDLDDDEMDGTEIGDEDR
;
A
#
# COMPACT_ATOMS: atom_id res chain seq x y z
N MET A 1 18.12 7.91 18.01
CA MET A 1 17.72 9.25 17.51
C MET A 1 16.42 9.04 16.79
N THR A 2 15.31 9.54 17.34
CA THR A 2 14.00 9.49 16.68
C THR A 2 14.07 10.40 15.46
N VAL A 3 13.86 9.85 14.26
CA VAL A 3 13.71 10.65 13.05
C VAL A 3 12.48 11.52 13.28
N ASP A 4 12.65 12.84 13.25
CA ASP A 4 11.54 13.77 13.41
C ASP A 4 10.65 13.67 12.17
N ALA A 5 9.36 13.35 12.34
CA ALA A 5 8.44 13.16 11.23
C ALA A 5 8.39 14.39 10.31
N ARG A 6 8.62 15.60 10.85
CA ARG A 6 8.69 16.81 10.04
C ARG A 6 9.94 16.84 9.17
N ALA A 7 11.09 16.43 9.70
CA ALA A 7 12.33 16.34 8.93
C ALA A 7 12.26 15.25 7.84
N ALA A 8 11.59 14.13 8.13
CA ALA A 8 11.33 13.09 7.12
C ALA A 8 10.36 13.59 6.03
N LEU A 9 9.33 14.35 6.41
CA LEU A 9 8.41 14.98 5.45
C LEU A 9 9.13 15.99 4.53
N ASP A 10 10.00 16.84 5.09
CA ASP A 10 10.82 17.77 4.30
C ASP A 10 11.72 17.00 3.30
N ARG A 11 12.28 15.85 3.70
CA ARG A 11 13.05 14.98 2.81
C ARG A 11 12.20 14.35 1.71
N LEU A 12 10.99 13.88 2.05
CA LEU A 12 10.04 13.33 1.09
C LEU A 12 9.57 14.38 0.07
N LEU A 13 9.36 15.62 0.51
CA LEU A 13 8.99 16.70 -0.40
C LEU A 13 10.13 17.04 -1.37
N ALA A 14 11.37 17.10 -0.86
CA ALA A 14 12.54 17.34 -1.69
C ALA A 14 12.79 16.21 -2.71
N SER A 15 12.56 14.94 -2.35
CA SER A 15 12.67 13.82 -3.28
C SER A 15 11.57 13.84 -4.34
N LEU A 16 10.33 14.21 -3.98
CA LEU A 16 9.25 14.42 -4.96
C LEU A 16 9.60 15.49 -6.00
N GLU A 17 10.17 16.63 -5.55
CA GLU A 17 10.62 17.69 -6.45
C GLU A 17 11.75 17.21 -7.37
N ALA A 18 12.70 16.43 -6.83
CA ALA A 18 13.80 15.85 -7.60
C ALA A 18 13.31 14.83 -8.64
N HIS A 19 12.37 13.96 -8.27
CA HIS A 19 11.74 12.99 -9.17
C HIS A 19 10.97 13.70 -10.29
N TYR A 20 10.15 14.70 -9.96
CA TYR A 20 9.49 15.53 -10.97
C TYR A 20 10.48 16.20 -11.92
N HIS A 21 11.57 16.75 -11.38
CA HIS A 21 12.62 17.36 -12.21
C HIS A 21 13.27 16.32 -13.14
N ALA A 22 13.61 15.13 -12.65
CA ALA A 22 14.15 14.04 -13.48
C ALA A 22 13.18 13.67 -14.61
N VAL A 23 11.90 13.44 -14.29
CA VAL A 23 10.86 13.12 -15.28
C VAL A 23 10.66 14.25 -16.29
N SER A 24 10.69 15.51 -15.85
CA SER A 24 10.49 16.67 -16.73
C SER A 24 11.67 16.93 -17.67
N THR A 25 12.87 16.46 -17.31
CA THR A 25 14.10 16.64 -18.06
C THR A 25 14.55 15.38 -18.81
N ARG A 26 13.78 14.29 -18.68
CA ARG A 26 14.08 12.99 -19.30
C ARG A 26 14.29 13.13 -20.80
N ARG A 27 15.37 12.55 -21.29
CA ARG A 27 15.74 12.63 -22.71
C ARG A 27 15.28 11.43 -23.51
N THR A 28 15.11 10.30 -22.83
CA THR A 28 14.68 9.02 -23.37
C THR A 28 13.50 8.51 -22.54
N ASP A 29 12.78 7.53 -23.06
CA ASP A 29 11.69 6.86 -22.33
C ASP A 29 12.21 6.09 -21.11
N ASP A 30 13.39 5.50 -21.24
CA ASP A 30 14.21 4.84 -20.23
C ASP A 30 15.38 5.78 -19.89
N ASP A 31 15.19 6.64 -18.90
CA ASP A 31 16.21 7.59 -18.45
C ASP A 31 16.64 7.19 -17.04
N PRO A 32 17.90 6.73 -16.83
CA PRO A 32 18.32 6.20 -15.54
C PRO A 32 18.26 7.25 -14.41
N ALA A 33 18.24 8.54 -14.75
CA ALA A 33 18.06 9.58 -13.76
C ALA A 33 16.65 9.58 -13.14
N VAL A 34 15.65 9.04 -13.86
CA VAL A 34 14.28 8.87 -13.35
C VAL A 34 14.23 7.70 -12.37
N ASP A 35 14.86 6.57 -12.72
CA ASP A 35 14.96 5.39 -11.84
C ASP A 35 15.72 5.73 -10.56
N ASP A 36 16.92 6.33 -10.66
CA ASP A 36 17.68 6.81 -9.49
C ASP A 36 16.86 7.76 -8.61
N ALA A 37 16.05 8.65 -9.22
CA ALA A 37 15.21 9.58 -8.48
C ALA A 37 13.98 8.90 -7.86
N TYR A 38 13.48 7.82 -8.46
CA TYR A 38 12.42 6.97 -7.92
C TYR A 38 12.90 6.21 -6.69
N ASP A 39 14.07 5.56 -6.75
CA ASP A 39 14.68 4.88 -5.60
C ASP A 39 14.83 5.83 -4.39
N VAL A 40 15.38 7.02 -4.63
CA VAL A 40 15.54 8.04 -3.58
C VAL A 40 14.21 8.51 -3.02
N LEU A 41 13.16 8.56 -3.84
CA LEU A 41 11.80 8.88 -3.41
C LEU A 41 11.21 7.76 -2.54
N ALA A 42 11.38 6.51 -2.93
CA ALA A 42 10.95 5.33 -2.18
C ALA A 42 11.58 5.29 -0.78
N ASP A 43 12.91 5.40 -0.69
CA ASP A 43 13.64 5.47 0.58
C ASP A 43 13.11 6.61 1.49
N ALA A 44 12.83 7.78 0.91
CA ALA A 44 12.35 8.93 1.66
C ALA A 44 10.91 8.73 2.16
N PHE A 45 10.09 8.03 1.38
CA PHE A 45 8.73 7.67 1.75
C PHE A 45 8.72 6.71 2.93
N GLU A 46 9.48 5.62 2.88
CA GLU A 46 9.58 4.65 3.97
C GLU A 46 10.09 5.29 5.27
N ALA A 47 11.08 6.18 5.15
CA ALA A 47 11.60 6.93 6.29
C ALA A 47 10.54 7.84 6.94
N TYR A 48 9.61 8.39 6.15
CA TYR A 48 8.50 9.19 6.67
C TYR A 48 7.41 8.32 7.29
N ASP A 49 7.03 7.22 6.66
CA ASP A 49 6.05 6.28 7.23
C ASP A 49 6.55 5.69 8.56
N ASP A 50 7.80 5.25 8.64
CA ASP A 50 8.40 4.78 9.90
C ASP A 50 8.41 5.88 10.98
N ALA A 51 8.70 7.13 10.60
CA ALA A 51 8.65 8.26 11.52
C ALA A 51 7.23 8.55 12.02
N LEU A 52 6.20 8.38 11.19
CA LEU A 52 4.80 8.50 11.58
C LEU A 52 4.38 7.39 12.53
N VAL A 53 4.73 6.14 12.24
CA VAL A 53 4.40 5.00 13.09
C VAL A 53 5.05 5.15 14.47
N ARG A 54 6.33 5.56 14.51
CA ARG A 54 7.06 5.76 15.77
C ARG A 54 6.60 6.99 16.56
N GLY A 55 6.24 8.07 15.88
CA GLY A 55 5.89 9.34 16.51
C GLY A 55 4.43 9.47 16.91
N PHE A 56 3.54 8.95 16.07
CA PHE A 56 2.09 9.15 16.15
C PHE A 56 1.30 7.84 16.19
N SER A 57 1.94 6.67 15.97
CA SER A 57 1.27 5.38 15.85
C SER A 57 0.23 5.35 14.73
N GLU A 58 0.49 6.11 13.67
CA GLU A 58 -0.32 6.22 12.46
C GLU A 58 0.48 5.73 11.25
N THR A 59 -0.21 5.20 10.26
CA THR A 59 0.36 4.74 8.98
C THR A 59 -0.23 5.52 7.82
N LEU A 60 0.46 5.57 6.69
CA LEU A 60 -0.07 6.19 5.49
C LEU A 60 -1.16 5.32 4.83
N PRO A 61 -2.19 5.93 4.20
CA PRO A 61 -3.24 5.20 3.50
C PRO A 61 -2.81 4.69 2.11
N PHE A 62 -1.53 4.80 1.76
CA PHE A 62 -0.94 4.35 0.51
C PHE A 62 0.45 3.78 0.80
N TYR A 63 0.92 2.90 -0.08
CA TYR A 63 2.19 2.20 0.03
C TYR A 63 2.97 2.33 -1.28
N LEU A 64 4.28 2.08 -1.23
CA LEU A 64 5.08 1.94 -2.45
C LEU A 64 4.62 0.69 -3.20
N ALA A 65 4.50 0.82 -4.52
CA ALA A 65 4.33 -0.34 -5.37
C ALA A 65 5.66 -1.11 -5.37
N ASP A 66 5.60 -2.39 -5.03
CA ASP A 66 6.74 -3.27 -5.11
C ASP A 66 6.93 -3.66 -6.58
N GLU A 67 8.04 -3.25 -7.18
CA GLU A 67 8.33 -3.51 -8.60
C GLU A 67 8.51 -5.00 -8.93
N ASP A 68 8.69 -5.85 -7.90
CA ASP A 68 8.77 -7.31 -8.04
C ASP A 68 7.41 -8.03 -7.85
N ALA A 69 6.30 -7.31 -7.61
CA ALA A 69 4.99 -7.92 -7.32
C ALA A 69 4.12 -8.23 -8.56
N ASP A 70 4.67 -8.17 -9.78
CA ASP A 70 3.89 -8.21 -11.02
C ASP A 70 4.09 -9.46 -11.91
N GLU A 71 4.41 -10.65 -11.37
CA GLU A 71 4.42 -11.88 -12.21
C GLU A 71 3.78 -13.17 -11.67
N ASP A 72 3.22 -13.26 -10.46
CA ASP A 72 2.57 -14.52 -9.99
C ASP A 72 1.45 -14.30 -8.92
N ASP A 73 0.33 -13.67 -9.29
CA ASP A 73 -0.96 -13.93 -8.61
C ASP A 73 -1.99 -14.38 -9.64
N ASP A 74 -1.67 -15.47 -10.33
CA ASP A 74 -2.69 -16.44 -10.73
C ASP A 74 -3.35 -16.92 -9.43
N THR A 75 -4.38 -16.20 -8.97
CA THR A 75 -5.30 -16.73 -7.96
C THR A 75 -6.04 -17.91 -8.58
N ASP A 76 -5.39 -19.07 -8.53
CA ASP A 76 -5.88 -20.38 -8.92
C ASP A 76 -7.17 -20.72 -8.14
N ASP A 77 -8.23 -21.04 -8.91
CA ASP A 77 -9.37 -21.89 -8.57
C ASP A 77 -9.93 -21.81 -7.14
N ILE A 78 -10.89 -20.91 -6.93
CA ILE A 78 -11.95 -21.18 -5.94
C ILE A 78 -12.97 -22.07 -6.65
N ASP A 79 -12.81 -23.40 -6.51
CA ASP A 79 -13.85 -24.38 -6.88
C ASP A 79 -15.13 -24.02 -6.09
N GLU A 80 -16.18 -23.57 -6.80
CA GLU A 80 -17.48 -23.16 -6.24
C GLU A 80 -18.31 -24.36 -5.71
N ASP A 81 -17.71 -25.54 -5.65
CA ASP A 81 -18.40 -26.83 -5.47
C ASP A 81 -18.47 -27.30 -4.00
N ASP A 82 -17.86 -26.57 -3.06
CA ASP A 82 -17.84 -26.95 -1.62
C ASP A 82 -18.91 -26.23 -0.77
N LEU A 83 -19.93 -25.63 -1.40
CA LEU A 83 -21.15 -25.19 -0.71
C LEU A 83 -22.13 -26.36 -0.58
N ASP A 84 -21.76 -27.39 0.19
CA ASP A 84 -22.71 -28.43 0.61
C ASP A 84 -23.13 -28.29 2.07
N ASP A 85 -24.45 -28.34 2.22
CA ASP A 85 -25.25 -28.86 3.32
C ASP A 85 -25.42 -28.10 4.65
N ASP A 86 -26.65 -27.62 4.82
CA ASP A 86 -27.54 -27.96 5.93
C ASP A 86 -27.02 -27.91 7.39
N GLU A 87 -27.28 -26.79 8.08
CA GLU A 87 -27.90 -26.81 9.42
C GLU A 87 -28.26 -25.40 9.90
N MET A 88 -29.57 -25.11 10.05
CA MET A 88 -30.11 -24.40 11.22
C MET A 88 -31.62 -24.63 11.28
N ASP A 89 -31.95 -25.82 11.78
CA ASP A 89 -33.16 -26.11 12.54
C ASP A 89 -33.28 -25.17 13.76
N GLY A 90 -34.51 -24.83 14.13
CA GLY A 90 -34.81 -24.40 15.50
C GLY A 90 -35.03 -22.91 15.74
N THR A 91 -36.06 -22.31 15.15
CA THR A 91 -36.71 -21.15 15.77
C THR A 91 -38.23 -21.34 15.78
N GLU A 92 -38.71 -22.12 16.76
CA GLU A 92 -40.08 -21.98 17.26
C GLU A 92 -40.21 -20.58 17.89
N ILE A 93 -40.95 -19.70 17.21
CA ILE A 93 -41.55 -18.53 17.85
C ILE A 93 -43.06 -18.77 17.81
N GLY A 94 -43.61 -18.95 19.01
CA GLY A 94 -45.00 -19.27 19.23
C GLY A 94 -45.96 -18.09 19.02
N ASP A 95 -47.20 -18.44 19.33
CA ASP A 95 -48.39 -17.59 19.46
C ASP A 95 -49.04 -17.12 18.16
N GLU A 96 -50.18 -17.73 17.79
CA GLU A 96 -51.50 -17.17 18.07
C GLU A 96 -52.66 -18.00 17.45
N ASP A 97 -53.76 -18.08 18.19
CA ASP A 97 -55.12 -18.48 17.80
C ASP A 97 -55.45 -19.96 17.46
N ARG A 98 -55.95 -20.71 18.46
CA ARG A 98 -57.35 -21.21 18.52
C ARG A 98 -57.59 -22.28 19.61
#